data_AF-A0A8J7VSY7-F1
#
_entry.id   AF-A0A8J7VSY7-F1
#
_cell.length_a   1.000
_cell.length_b   1.000
_cell.length_c   1.000
_cell.angle_alpha   90.00
_cell.angle_beta   90.00
_cell.angle_gamma   90.00
#
_symmetry.space_group_name_H-M   'P 1'
#
loop_
_entity.id
_entity.type
_entity.pdbx_description
1 polymer ?
#
loop_
_entity_poly.entity_id
_entity_poly.type
_entity_poly.pdbx_seq_one_letter_code
_entity_poly.pdbx_strand_id
1 'polypeptide(L)'
;MRVLRKRGQGGFTLVEMAVVLVIIGVILGAVMIGRDVQRNAEYTRIKQKFMDQWVVAYNTYNQRLGAPVGDDQSAPRLMVNGANYDGDGNVLSGGDMSGASAPSAICRGQKARNMLRDMQGGEQFDLRDMMRRAGITMPPGRGDGFEDRYVYLDTNGNPQEIQVCFQWNPPGTVSGSGNVMVISGLTPDLARALDQMVDGKPDAQNGAFRQEGLNSRTTGDATSPGVEWLGNNTQDINAGSTGEALTDGGNTDTEQVMTLVAHYKMNQ
;
A
#
# COMPACT_ATOMS: atom_id res chain seq x y z
N MET A 1 56.79 47.39 -30.60
CA MET A 1 56.05 46.90 -29.41
C MET A 1 55.07 45.82 -29.87
N ARG A 2 55.21 44.60 -29.31
CA ARG A 2 54.33 43.40 -29.39
C ARG A 2 53.52 43.11 -30.66
N VAL A 3 53.93 42.03 -31.35
CA VAL A 3 53.11 41.28 -32.31
C VAL A 3 51.98 40.55 -31.55
N LEU A 4 50.72 40.92 -31.81
CA LEU A 4 49.55 40.21 -31.31
C LEU A 4 49.36 38.92 -32.10
N ARG A 5 49.69 37.78 -31.49
CA ARG A 5 49.49 36.45 -32.06
C ARG A 5 48.00 36.12 -32.01
N LYS A 6 47.33 36.19 -33.17
CA LYS A 6 45.91 35.78 -33.33
C LYS A 6 45.82 34.27 -33.05
N ARG A 7 45.30 33.87 -31.89
CA ARG A 7 44.95 32.47 -31.62
C ARG A 7 43.81 32.10 -32.56
N GLY A 8 44.07 31.21 -33.53
CA GLY A 8 43.02 30.63 -34.35
C GLY A 8 42.03 29.88 -33.46
N GLN A 9 40.76 30.26 -33.51
CA GLN A 9 39.69 29.44 -32.95
C GLN A 9 39.62 28.17 -33.82
N GLY A 10 40.00 27.02 -33.26
CA GLY A 10 39.74 25.73 -33.88
C GLY A 10 38.22 25.53 -33.91
N GLY A 11 37.63 25.50 -35.10
CA GLY A 11 36.22 25.14 -35.24
C GLY A 11 36.02 23.68 -34.85
N PHE A 12 34.98 23.40 -34.07
CA PHE A 12 34.60 22.03 -33.71
C PHE A 12 34.33 21.22 -34.97
N THR A 13 34.94 20.04 -35.06
CA THR A 13 34.74 19.16 -36.22
C THR A 13 33.38 18.47 -36.13
N LEU A 14 32.77 18.13 -37.28
CA LEU A 14 31.56 17.28 -37.33
C LEU A 14 31.77 15.96 -36.57
N VAL A 15 33.00 15.43 -36.59
CA VAL A 15 33.38 14.19 -35.91
C VAL A 15 33.34 14.35 -34.39
N GLU A 16 33.82 15.46 -33.83
CA GLU A 16 33.72 15.74 -32.39
C GLU A 16 32.27 15.80 -31.93
N MET A 17 31.42 16.52 -32.67
CA MET A 17 30.00 16.63 -32.30
C MET A 17 29.27 15.28 -32.47
N ALA A 18 29.64 14.49 -33.48
CA ALA A 18 29.07 13.15 -33.67
C ALA A 18 29.41 12.20 -32.51
N VAL A 19 30.66 12.18 -32.04
CA VAL A 19 31.07 11.35 -30.91
C VAL A 19 30.37 11.80 -29.62
N VAL A 20 30.21 13.10 -29.40
CA VAL A 20 29.49 13.63 -28.22
C VAL A 20 28.03 13.19 -28.20
N LEU A 21 27.32 13.26 -29.33
CA LEU A 21 25.91 12.82 -29.40
C LEU A 21 25.77 11.31 -29.17
N VAL A 22 26.71 10.50 -29.69
CA VAL A 22 26.74 9.06 -29.42
C VAL A 22 26.94 8.79 -27.93
N ILE A 23 27.89 9.47 -27.29
CA ILE A 23 28.15 9.31 -25.85
C ILE A 23 26.92 9.71 -25.02
N ILE A 24 26.29 10.85 -25.33
CA ILE A 24 25.06 11.28 -24.63
C ILE A 24 23.94 10.27 -24.84
N GLY A 25 23.75 9.76 -26.07
CA GLY A 25 22.73 8.75 -26.37
C GLY A 25 22.92 7.46 -25.57
N VAL A 26 24.16 6.97 -25.46
CA VAL A 26 24.48 5.77 -24.66
C VAL A 26 24.24 6.02 -23.16
N ILE A 27 24.65 7.18 -22.64
CA ILE A 27 24.44 7.52 -21.22
C ILE A 27 22.95 7.62 -20.89
N LEU A 28 22.16 8.30 -21.73
CA LEU A 28 20.71 8.44 -21.52
C LEU A 28 20.00 7.08 -21.58
N GLY A 29 20.40 6.20 -22.51
CA GLY A 29 19.87 4.83 -22.59
C GLY A 29 20.15 4.03 -21.31
N ALA A 30 21.36 4.12 -20.76
CA ALA A 30 21.71 3.42 -19.52
C ALA A 30 20.94 3.95 -18.29
N VAL A 31 20.76 5.27 -18.17
CA VAL A 31 20.03 5.89 -17.05
C VAL A 31 18.54 5.51 -17.06
N MET A 32 17.93 5.42 -18.24
CA MET A 32 16.51 5.07 -18.37
C MET A 32 16.22 3.69 -17.76
N ILE A 33 17.05 2.68 -18.09
CA ILE A 33 16.94 1.33 -17.52
C ILE A 33 17.14 1.36 -16.00
N GLY A 34 18.08 2.17 -15.51
CA GLY A 34 18.37 2.29 -14.07
C GLY A 34 17.17 2.76 -13.24
N ARG A 35 16.32 3.65 -13.77
CA ARG A 35 15.16 4.18 -13.04
C ARG A 35 14.09 3.13 -12.78
N ASP A 36 13.77 2.31 -13.77
CA ASP A 36 12.77 1.24 -13.61
C ASP A 36 13.26 0.13 -12.67
N VAL A 37 14.54 -0.24 -12.76
CA VAL A 37 15.16 -1.19 -11.83
C VAL A 37 15.11 -0.66 -10.40
N GLN A 38 15.41 0.63 -10.20
CA GLN A 38 15.34 1.26 -8.89
C GLN A 38 13.90 1.28 -8.34
N ARG A 39 12.89 1.57 -9.17
CA ARG A 39 11.47 1.54 -8.77
C ARG A 39 11.03 0.14 -8.34
N ASN A 40 11.37 -0.89 -9.12
CA ASN A 40 11.05 -2.27 -8.78
C ASN A 40 11.77 -2.75 -7.50
N ALA A 41 13.02 -2.30 -7.29
CA ALA A 41 13.75 -2.57 -6.06
C ALA A 41 13.11 -1.89 -4.83
N GLU A 42 12.56 -0.69 -5.01
CA GLU A 42 11.80 0.01 -3.97
C GLU A 42 10.54 -0.75 -3.60
N TYR A 43 9.75 -1.19 -4.59
CA TYR A 43 8.54 -1.97 -4.35
C TYR A 43 8.83 -3.29 -3.62
N THR A 44 9.91 -3.98 -4.02
CA THR A 44 10.38 -5.19 -3.33
C THR A 44 10.78 -4.89 -1.89
N ARG A 45 11.43 -3.76 -1.64
CA ARG A 45 11.81 -3.33 -0.29
C ARG A 45 10.59 -3.04 0.56
N ILE A 46 9.58 -2.33 0.04
CA ILE A 46 8.31 -2.05 0.73
C ILE A 46 7.66 -3.37 1.16
N LYS A 47 7.54 -4.34 0.25
CA LYS A 47 6.98 -5.66 0.57
C LYS A 47 7.73 -6.35 1.71
N GLN A 48 9.04 -6.52 1.58
CA GLN A 48 9.83 -7.37 2.48
C GLN A 48 10.17 -6.71 3.82
N LYS A 49 10.46 -5.41 3.80
CA LYS A 49 10.96 -4.67 4.97
C LYS A 49 9.85 -3.98 5.74
N PHE A 50 8.73 -3.68 5.11
CA PHE A 50 7.61 -3.01 5.78
C PHE A 50 6.41 -3.93 5.93
N MET A 51 5.76 -4.34 4.83
CA MET A 51 4.52 -5.14 4.89
C MET A 51 4.71 -6.49 5.60
N ASP A 52 5.72 -7.27 5.20
CA ASP A 52 5.94 -8.59 5.78
C ASP A 52 6.31 -8.54 7.27
N GLN A 53 6.98 -7.48 7.70
CA GLN A 53 7.31 -7.29 9.11
C GLN A 53 6.06 -7.00 9.94
N TRP A 54 5.09 -6.26 9.40
CA TRP A 54 3.79 -6.04 10.02
C TRP A 54 2.94 -7.32 10.09
N VAL A 55 2.99 -8.16 9.06
CA VAL A 55 2.36 -9.49 9.08
C VAL A 55 2.94 -10.35 10.21
N VAL A 56 4.27 -10.37 10.35
CA VAL A 56 4.95 -11.11 11.43
C VAL A 56 4.60 -10.54 12.81
N ALA A 57 4.54 -9.21 12.94
CA ALA A 57 4.16 -8.57 14.20
C ALA A 57 2.74 -8.94 14.64
N TYR A 58 1.78 -8.91 13.72
CA TYR A 58 0.41 -9.34 13.98
C TYR A 58 0.33 -10.81 14.38
N ASN A 59 1.00 -11.70 13.65
CA ASN A 59 0.99 -13.13 13.98
C ASN A 59 1.62 -13.39 15.34
N THR A 60 2.70 -12.68 15.67
CA THR A 60 3.34 -12.74 16.99
C THR A 60 2.41 -12.24 18.09
N TYR A 61 1.64 -11.17 17.83
CA TYR A 61 0.60 -10.68 18.75
C TYR A 61 -0.42 -11.76 19.04
N ASN A 62 -1.00 -12.34 17.98
CA ASN A 62 -2.04 -13.35 18.09
C ASN A 62 -1.52 -14.61 18.83
N GLN A 63 -0.29 -15.06 18.53
CA GLN A 63 0.34 -16.20 19.20
C GLN A 63 0.61 -15.94 20.69
N ARG A 64 0.95 -14.71 21.07
CA ARG A 64 1.27 -14.37 22.47
C ARG A 64 0.04 -14.20 23.34
N LEU A 65 -0.99 -13.54 22.81
CA LEU A 65 -2.18 -13.18 23.57
C LEU A 65 -3.36 -14.13 23.34
N GLY A 66 -3.26 -15.03 22.36
CA GLY A 66 -4.34 -15.96 22.00
C GLY A 66 -5.55 -15.28 21.37
N ALA A 67 -5.45 -13.99 21.05
CA ALA A 67 -6.52 -13.20 20.48
C ALA A 67 -5.97 -12.13 19.52
N PRO A 68 -6.71 -11.75 18.47
CA PRO A 68 -6.33 -10.67 17.56
C PRO A 68 -6.15 -9.31 18.25
N VAL A 69 -5.52 -8.38 17.53
CA VAL A 69 -5.28 -7.01 18.01
C VAL A 69 -6.60 -6.35 18.38
N GLY A 70 -6.75 -5.94 19.64
CA GLY A 70 -7.94 -5.22 20.15
C GLY A 70 -9.09 -6.11 20.59
N ASP A 71 -8.88 -7.42 20.62
CA ASP A 71 -9.84 -8.37 21.18
C ASP A 71 -9.64 -8.55 22.70
N ASP A 72 -10.65 -9.08 23.37
CA ASP A 72 -10.60 -9.41 24.80
C ASP A 72 -9.94 -10.79 25.00
N GLN A 73 -8.89 -10.87 25.81
CA GLN A 73 -8.19 -12.14 26.08
C GLN A 73 -8.99 -13.09 26.98
N SER A 74 -9.88 -12.55 27.81
CA SER A 74 -10.71 -13.33 28.73
C SER A 74 -12.00 -13.83 28.08
N ALA A 75 -12.45 -13.14 27.04
CA ALA A 75 -13.64 -13.48 26.25
C ALA A 75 -13.40 -13.25 24.74
N PRO A 76 -12.48 -14.01 24.11
CA PRO A 76 -12.02 -13.73 22.75
C PRO A 76 -13.13 -13.94 21.73
N ARG A 77 -13.29 -12.94 20.87
CA ARG A 77 -14.19 -12.99 19.72
C ARG A 77 -13.46 -13.34 18.43
N LEU A 78 -12.15 -13.59 18.48
CA LEU A 78 -11.31 -13.97 17.34
C LEU A 78 -11.37 -12.97 16.17
N MET A 79 -11.66 -11.71 16.47
CA MET A 79 -11.72 -10.63 15.51
C MET A 79 -10.93 -9.42 15.97
N VAL A 80 -10.32 -8.70 15.03
CA VAL A 80 -9.67 -7.43 15.34
C VAL A 80 -10.69 -6.47 15.95
N ASN A 81 -10.28 -5.82 17.03
CA ASN A 81 -11.13 -4.94 17.83
C ASN A 81 -12.38 -5.64 18.41
N GLY A 82 -12.29 -6.94 18.67
CA GLY A 82 -13.41 -7.73 19.19
C GLY A 82 -13.95 -7.28 20.55
N ALA A 83 -13.13 -6.57 21.35
CA ALA A 83 -13.57 -6.00 22.63
C ALA A 83 -14.64 -4.91 22.47
N ASN A 84 -14.66 -4.21 21.31
CA ASN A 84 -15.67 -3.20 20.98
C ASN A 84 -16.70 -3.71 19.96
N TYR A 85 -16.77 -5.02 19.74
CA TYR A 85 -17.84 -5.57 18.94
C TYR A 85 -19.09 -5.62 19.81
N ASP A 86 -20.06 -4.74 19.57
CA ASP A 86 -21.29 -4.70 20.37
C ASP A 86 -22.28 -5.83 20.04
N GLY A 87 -21.98 -6.66 19.04
CA GLY A 87 -22.68 -7.91 18.70
C GLY A 87 -24.20 -7.76 18.68
N ASP A 88 -24.78 -7.45 17.53
CA ASP A 88 -26.21 -7.11 17.34
C ASP A 88 -27.19 -8.06 18.08
N GLY A 89 -27.45 -7.75 19.36
CA GLY A 89 -28.43 -8.38 20.21
C GLY A 89 -28.28 -9.86 20.59
N ASN A 90 -27.33 -10.65 20.03
CA ASN A 90 -26.99 -12.04 20.43
C ASN A 90 -25.95 -12.77 19.52
N VAL A 91 -25.40 -12.11 18.50
CA VAL A 91 -24.42 -12.74 17.60
C VAL A 91 -23.05 -12.82 18.29
N LEU A 92 -22.83 -13.89 19.05
CA LEU A 92 -21.51 -14.32 19.50
C LEU A 92 -20.65 -14.67 18.28
N SER A 93 -19.35 -14.35 18.34
CA SER A 93 -18.42 -14.74 17.28
C SER A 93 -18.42 -16.26 17.10
N GLY A 94 -18.49 -16.72 15.85
CA GLY A 94 -18.55 -18.15 15.48
C GLY A 94 -19.86 -18.60 14.81
N GLY A 95 -20.90 -17.76 14.80
CA GLY A 95 -22.12 -17.96 14.01
C GLY A 95 -22.03 -17.43 12.57
N ASP A 96 -23.19 -17.33 11.90
CA ASP A 96 -23.27 -16.57 10.64
C ASP A 96 -23.09 -15.08 10.92
N MET A 97 -21.95 -14.55 10.46
CA MET A 97 -21.51 -13.18 10.70
C MET A 97 -21.78 -12.26 9.49
N SER A 98 -22.50 -12.73 8.46
CA SER A 98 -22.74 -11.96 7.22
C SER A 98 -23.50 -10.65 7.44
N GLY A 99 -24.38 -10.58 8.45
CA GLY A 99 -25.11 -9.37 8.84
C GLY A 99 -24.46 -8.55 9.96
N ALA A 100 -23.27 -8.95 10.44
CA ALA A 100 -22.65 -8.31 11.60
C ALA A 100 -22.13 -6.91 11.28
N SER A 101 -22.43 -5.95 12.17
CA SER A 101 -21.79 -4.64 12.14
C SER A 101 -20.35 -4.76 12.65
N ALA A 102 -19.39 -4.72 11.72
CA ALA A 102 -17.97 -4.82 12.07
C ALA A 102 -17.51 -3.64 12.95
N PRO A 103 -16.67 -3.90 13.97
CA PRO A 103 -16.11 -2.85 14.82
C PRO A 103 -15.17 -1.94 14.04
N SER A 104 -14.84 -0.78 14.62
CA SER A 104 -13.86 0.16 14.05
C SER A 104 -12.47 -0.48 13.93
N ALA A 105 -11.65 0.03 13.01
CA ALA A 105 -10.30 -0.45 12.77
C ALA A 105 -9.32 0.02 13.86
N ILE A 106 -8.29 -0.79 14.11
CA ILE A 106 -7.15 -0.43 14.95
C ILE A 106 -6.07 0.20 14.07
N CYS A 107 -5.85 1.49 14.23
CA CYS A 107 -4.78 2.25 13.60
C CYS A 107 -3.93 2.95 14.67
N ARG A 108 -2.81 3.55 14.26
CA ARG A 108 -2.06 4.45 15.12
C ARG A 108 -2.39 5.92 14.83
N GLY A 109 -2.86 6.62 15.86
CA GLY A 109 -3.13 8.06 15.87
C GLY A 109 -4.29 8.55 15.01
N GLN A 110 -4.34 8.22 13.71
CA GLN A 110 -5.38 8.65 12.78
C GLN A 110 -5.78 7.51 11.84
N LYS A 111 -7.03 7.58 11.34
CA LYS A 111 -7.53 6.72 10.27
C LYS A 111 -6.65 6.86 9.03
N ALA A 112 -6.41 5.74 8.35
CA ALA A 112 -5.62 5.74 7.13
C ALA A 112 -6.33 6.45 5.96
N ARG A 113 -5.55 7.05 5.06
CA ARG A 113 -6.08 7.81 3.93
C ARG A 113 -6.98 6.93 3.05
N ASN A 114 -8.12 7.46 2.60
CA ASN A 114 -9.07 6.77 1.71
C ASN A 114 -9.63 5.44 2.24
N MET A 115 -9.33 5.06 3.48
CA MET A 115 -9.87 3.88 4.12
C MET A 115 -11.36 4.09 4.37
N LEU A 116 -12.19 3.08 4.15
CA LEU A 116 -13.64 3.21 4.40
C LEU A 116 -13.95 3.14 5.89
N ARG A 117 -13.38 2.16 6.61
CA ARG A 117 -13.65 1.92 8.03
C ARG A 117 -13.03 3.00 8.92
N ASP A 118 -13.79 3.50 9.88
CA ASP A 118 -13.28 4.46 10.88
C ASP A 118 -12.33 3.82 11.89
N MET A 119 -11.48 4.64 12.50
CA MET A 119 -10.54 4.22 13.53
C MET A 119 -11.22 4.15 14.89
N GLN A 120 -10.87 3.14 15.69
CA GLN A 120 -11.27 3.03 17.08
C GLN A 120 -10.66 4.18 17.90
N GLY A 121 -11.51 4.90 18.63
CA GLY A 121 -11.06 5.94 19.55
C GLY A 121 -10.54 5.38 20.87
N GLY A 122 -9.71 6.15 21.56
CA GLY A 122 -9.13 5.84 22.88
C GLY A 122 -7.68 5.38 22.80
N GLU A 123 -6.83 5.88 23.71
CA GLU A 123 -5.40 5.57 23.74
C GLU A 123 -5.10 4.08 23.93
N GLN A 124 -6.01 3.35 24.61
CA GLN A 124 -5.88 1.90 24.78
C GLN A 124 -6.01 1.10 23.48
N PHE A 125 -6.55 1.71 22.41
CA PHE A 125 -6.71 1.12 21.09
C PHE A 125 -5.73 1.70 20.06
N ASP A 126 -4.70 2.43 20.51
CA ASP A 126 -3.60 2.81 19.63
C ASP A 126 -2.73 1.59 19.31
N LEU A 127 -2.57 1.30 18.01
CA LEU A 127 -1.85 0.12 17.53
C LEU A 127 -0.44 -0.01 18.13
N ARG A 128 0.31 1.10 18.26
CA ARG A 128 1.68 1.05 18.78
C ARG A 128 1.68 0.68 20.26
N ASP A 129 0.80 1.28 21.03
CA ASP A 129 0.70 1.01 22.46
C ASP A 129 0.24 -0.43 22.73
N MET A 130 -0.68 -0.95 21.93
CA MET A 130 -1.13 -2.34 22.02
C MET A 130 0.01 -3.32 21.73
N MET A 131 0.75 -3.11 20.64
CA MET A 131 1.90 -3.95 20.28
C MET A 131 2.99 -3.91 21.37
N ARG A 132 3.28 -2.73 21.92
CA ARG A 132 4.26 -2.57 23.01
C ARG A 132 3.80 -3.22 24.31
N ARG A 133 2.53 -3.11 24.68
CA ARG A 133 1.95 -3.78 25.86
C ARG A 133 1.97 -5.30 25.73
N ALA A 134 1.84 -5.83 24.50
CA ALA A 134 2.03 -7.25 24.20
C ALA A 134 3.51 -7.69 24.16
N GLY A 135 4.46 -6.75 24.39
CA GLY A 135 5.90 -7.00 24.38
C GLY A 135 6.46 -7.33 23.00
N ILE A 136 5.84 -6.81 21.94
CA ILE A 136 6.24 -7.01 20.54
C ILE A 136 7.16 -5.86 20.13
N THR A 137 8.32 -6.20 19.57
CA THR A 137 9.21 -5.22 18.97
C THR A 137 8.55 -4.65 17.72
N MET A 138 8.40 -3.32 17.66
CA MET A 138 7.78 -2.66 16.52
C MET A 138 8.57 -2.92 15.23
N PRO A 139 7.89 -3.22 14.11
CA PRO A 139 8.51 -3.26 12.79
C PRO A 139 9.23 -1.96 12.43
N PRO A 140 10.22 -2.00 11.52
CA PRO A 140 10.77 -0.78 10.96
C PRO A 140 9.71 -0.06 10.12
N GLY A 141 9.64 1.26 10.29
CA GLY A 141 8.78 2.14 9.49
C GLY A 141 9.48 3.47 9.23
N ARG A 142 8.70 4.56 9.21
CA ARG A 142 9.20 5.91 8.90
C ARG A 142 10.13 6.47 9.97
N GLY A 143 9.94 6.07 11.23
CA GLY A 143 10.75 6.50 12.37
C GLY A 143 10.11 6.06 13.69
N ASP A 144 10.75 6.36 14.82
CA ASP A 144 10.17 6.07 16.14
C ASP A 144 8.85 6.82 16.30
N GLY A 145 7.83 6.08 16.75
CA GLY A 145 6.48 6.60 16.83
C GLY A 145 5.73 6.58 15.52
N PHE A 146 6.32 6.32 14.36
CA PHE A 146 5.61 6.21 13.08
C PHE A 146 6.00 4.89 12.37
N GLU A 147 6.09 3.83 13.16
CA GLU A 147 6.47 2.50 12.70
C GLU A 147 5.41 1.89 11.77
N ASP A 148 4.14 2.32 11.90
CA ASP A 148 3.00 1.92 11.05
C ASP A 148 3.01 2.60 9.68
N ARG A 149 4.02 3.44 9.40
CA ARG A 149 4.09 4.25 8.18
C ARG A 149 5.35 3.99 7.39
N TYR A 150 5.27 4.16 6.07
CA TYR A 150 6.43 4.09 5.18
C TYR A 150 6.33 5.17 4.10
N VAL A 151 7.43 5.85 3.80
CA VAL A 151 7.44 6.90 2.76
C VAL A 151 8.18 6.39 1.53
N TYR A 152 7.59 6.61 0.37
CA TYR A 152 8.19 6.29 -0.92
C TYR A 152 7.89 7.42 -1.92
N LEU A 153 8.51 7.37 -3.10
CA LEU A 153 8.25 8.33 -4.17
C LEU A 153 7.32 7.70 -5.20
N ASP A 154 6.31 8.46 -5.65
CA ASP A 154 5.50 8.07 -6.81
C ASP A 154 6.27 8.27 -8.12
N THR A 155 5.63 7.96 -9.25
CA THR A 155 6.23 8.07 -10.58
C THR A 155 6.60 9.49 -10.97
N ASN A 156 5.98 10.49 -10.33
CA ASN A 156 6.25 11.91 -10.56
C ASN A 156 7.37 12.42 -9.63
N GLY A 157 7.89 11.55 -8.74
CA GLY A 157 8.90 11.90 -7.75
C GLY A 157 8.33 12.60 -6.52
N ASN A 158 7.00 12.64 -6.37
CA ASN A 158 6.36 13.22 -5.20
C ASN A 158 6.30 12.20 -4.06
N PRO A 159 6.46 12.63 -2.80
CA PRO A 159 6.41 11.72 -1.66
C PRO A 159 4.99 11.21 -1.42
N GLN A 160 4.86 9.92 -1.18
CA GLN A 160 3.65 9.22 -0.77
C GLN A 160 3.91 8.49 0.55
N GLU A 161 2.88 8.39 1.39
CA GLU A 161 2.95 7.73 2.69
C GLU A 161 1.99 6.55 2.73
N ILE A 162 2.53 5.36 2.99
CA ILE A 162 1.79 4.14 3.27
C ILE A 162 1.48 4.12 4.76
N GLN A 163 0.27 3.69 5.15
CA GLN A 163 -0.10 3.44 6.55
C GLN A 163 -0.73 2.06 6.71
N VAL A 164 -0.36 1.37 7.80
CA VAL A 164 -0.92 0.09 8.21
C VAL A 164 -1.95 0.26 9.32
N CYS A 165 -3.11 -0.37 9.15
CA CYS A 165 -4.11 -0.59 10.18
C CYS A 165 -4.54 -2.07 10.20
N PHE A 166 -5.26 -2.47 11.24
CA PHE A 166 -5.91 -3.79 11.29
C PHE A 166 -7.41 -3.62 11.44
N GLN A 167 -8.18 -4.48 10.77
CA GLN A 167 -9.62 -4.54 10.98
C GLN A 167 -10.16 -5.95 10.75
N TRP A 168 -11.41 -6.16 11.11
CA TRP A 168 -12.14 -7.37 10.74
C TRP A 168 -13.20 -7.02 9.69
N ASN A 169 -13.27 -7.83 8.64
CA ASN A 169 -14.25 -7.71 7.58
C ASN A 169 -15.32 -8.81 7.71
N PRO A 170 -16.61 -8.47 7.59
CA PRO A 170 -17.66 -9.47 7.62
C PRO A 170 -17.58 -10.42 6.41
N PRO A 171 -18.07 -11.66 6.55
CA PRO A 171 -18.28 -12.57 5.43
C PRO A 171 -19.01 -11.88 4.27
N GLY A 172 -18.59 -12.18 3.03
CA GLY A 172 -19.16 -11.54 1.83
C GLY A 172 -18.49 -10.24 1.40
N THR A 173 -17.57 -9.68 2.20
CA THR A 173 -16.76 -8.53 1.79
C THR A 173 -15.85 -8.90 0.61
N VAL A 174 -15.93 -8.14 -0.49
CA VAL A 174 -15.20 -8.39 -1.75
C VAL A 174 -13.69 -8.37 -1.55
N SER A 175 -13.20 -7.39 -0.80
CA SER A 175 -11.77 -7.23 -0.44
C SER A 175 -11.26 -8.27 0.57
N GLY A 176 -12.05 -9.31 0.85
CA GLY A 176 -11.69 -10.41 1.74
C GLY A 176 -12.42 -10.31 3.08
N SER A 177 -12.79 -11.47 3.63
CA SER A 177 -13.44 -11.61 4.93
C SER A 177 -12.47 -12.11 6.01
N GLY A 178 -12.80 -11.83 7.27
CA GLY A 178 -12.00 -12.18 8.43
C GLY A 178 -11.07 -11.05 8.86
N ASN A 179 -10.02 -11.38 9.61
CA ASN A 179 -9.02 -10.40 10.02
C ASN A 179 -8.14 -10.01 8.83
N VAL A 180 -8.01 -8.71 8.60
CA VAL A 180 -7.21 -8.17 7.51
C VAL A 180 -6.27 -7.08 8.02
N MET A 181 -5.10 -7.01 7.43
CA MET A 181 -4.22 -5.86 7.52
C MET A 181 -4.59 -4.90 6.39
N VAL A 182 -4.97 -3.68 6.75
CA VAL A 182 -5.31 -2.62 5.81
C VAL A 182 -4.06 -1.83 5.49
N ILE A 183 -3.76 -1.68 4.20
CA ILE A 183 -2.62 -0.94 3.69
C ILE A 183 -3.16 0.17 2.82
N SER A 184 -3.01 1.40 3.29
CA SER A 184 -3.44 2.62 2.60
C SER A 184 -2.25 3.34 2.00
N GLY A 185 -2.51 4.26 1.06
CA GLY A 185 -1.46 5.11 0.49
C GLY A 185 -0.74 4.46 -0.68
N LEU A 186 -1.36 3.47 -1.33
CA LEU A 186 -0.78 2.72 -2.44
C LEU A 186 -1.08 3.41 -3.76
N THR A 187 -0.07 3.83 -4.50
CA THR A 187 -0.25 4.22 -5.90
C THR A 187 -0.68 3.00 -6.73
N PRO A 188 -1.42 3.17 -7.84
CA PRO A 188 -1.90 2.04 -8.63
C PRO A 188 -0.78 1.11 -9.11
N ASP A 189 0.37 1.66 -9.50
CA ASP A 189 1.54 0.86 -9.91
C ASP A 189 2.14 0.05 -8.76
N LEU A 190 2.26 0.65 -7.57
CA LEU A 190 2.73 -0.06 -6.37
C LEU A 190 1.74 -1.17 -5.99
N ALA A 191 0.44 -0.90 -6.04
CA ALA A 191 -0.58 -1.88 -5.70
C ALA A 191 -0.51 -3.12 -6.60
N ARG A 192 -0.41 -2.93 -7.92
CA ARG A 192 -0.21 -4.03 -8.90
C ARG A 192 1.08 -4.80 -8.66
N ALA A 193 2.18 -4.10 -8.38
CA ALA A 193 3.47 -4.73 -8.13
C ALA A 193 3.46 -5.58 -6.83
N LEU A 194 2.84 -5.06 -5.76
CA LEU A 194 2.68 -5.77 -4.50
C LEU A 194 1.83 -7.03 -4.67
N ASP A 195 0.73 -6.90 -5.38
CA ASP A 195 -0.20 -7.99 -5.65
C ASP A 195 0.47 -9.12 -6.45
N GLN A 196 1.15 -8.76 -7.55
CA GLN A 196 1.95 -9.70 -8.33
C GLN A 196 3.05 -10.39 -7.49
N MET A 197 3.64 -9.70 -6.51
CA MET A 197 4.61 -10.31 -5.58
C MET A 197 3.96 -11.23 -4.54
N VAL A 198 2.67 -11.05 -4.21
CA VAL A 198 1.95 -11.85 -3.22
C VAL A 198 1.46 -13.16 -3.82
N ASP A 199 0.82 -13.14 -4.99
CA ASP A 199 0.19 -14.33 -5.57
C ASP A 199 0.52 -14.59 -7.05
N GLY A 200 1.37 -13.77 -7.65
CA GLY A 200 1.85 -13.95 -9.03
C GLY A 200 0.97 -13.31 -10.09
N LYS A 201 -0.16 -12.69 -9.75
CA LYS A 201 -1.05 -12.02 -10.71
C LYS A 201 -1.44 -10.62 -10.21
N PRO A 202 -1.45 -9.60 -11.07
CA PRO A 202 -1.94 -8.27 -10.69
C PRO A 202 -3.46 -8.21 -10.85
N ASP A 203 -4.22 -8.75 -9.90
CA ASP A 203 -5.68 -8.69 -9.88
C ASP A 203 -6.25 -8.20 -8.53
N ALA A 204 -7.13 -7.21 -8.58
CA ALA A 204 -7.53 -6.45 -7.40
C ALA A 204 -8.58 -7.16 -6.52
N GLN A 205 -9.11 -8.31 -6.92
CA GLN A 205 -10.24 -8.97 -6.25
C GLN A 205 -9.95 -10.38 -5.73
N ASN A 206 -8.98 -11.08 -6.28
CA ASN A 206 -8.67 -12.45 -5.87
C ASN A 206 -7.42 -12.48 -4.99
N GLY A 207 -6.97 -13.67 -4.63
CA GLY A 207 -5.77 -13.80 -3.82
C GLY A 207 -5.92 -13.34 -2.37
N ALA A 208 -4.79 -13.06 -1.74
CA ALA A 208 -4.69 -12.61 -0.36
C ALA A 208 -4.61 -11.09 -0.23
N PHE A 209 -4.35 -10.37 -1.32
CA PHE A 209 -4.17 -8.92 -1.34
C PHE A 209 -5.19 -8.30 -2.30
N ARG A 210 -6.15 -7.56 -1.77
CA ARG A 210 -7.33 -7.12 -2.54
C ARG A 210 -7.63 -5.67 -2.30
N GLN A 211 -8.14 -4.98 -3.30
CA GLN A 211 -8.50 -3.56 -3.16
C GLN A 211 -9.80 -3.37 -2.37
N GLU A 212 -9.83 -2.39 -1.48
CA GLU A 212 -11.04 -1.94 -0.78
C GLU A 212 -11.98 -1.18 -1.75
N GLY A 213 -13.28 -1.25 -1.48
CA GLY A 213 -14.29 -0.47 -2.19
C GLY A 213 -14.71 -1.02 -3.56
N LEU A 214 -14.24 -2.21 -3.95
CA LEU A 214 -14.69 -2.88 -5.16
C LEU A 214 -16.07 -3.51 -4.97
N ASN A 215 -16.90 -3.39 -6.01
CA ASN A 215 -18.18 -4.11 -6.09
C ASN A 215 -17.95 -5.57 -6.49
N SER A 216 -18.78 -6.48 -5.96
CA SER A 216 -18.80 -7.86 -6.41
C SER A 216 -19.02 -7.91 -7.91
N ARG A 217 -18.26 -8.75 -8.61
CA ARG A 217 -18.47 -9.00 -10.03
C ARG A 217 -19.87 -9.58 -10.24
N THR A 218 -20.77 -8.80 -10.84
CA THR A 218 -22.15 -9.23 -11.14
C THR A 218 -22.28 -9.96 -12.48
N THR A 219 -21.23 -9.94 -13.31
CA THR A 219 -21.21 -10.51 -14.67
C THR A 219 -19.84 -11.12 -14.98
N GLY A 220 -19.81 -12.34 -15.51
CA GLY A 220 -18.59 -13.05 -15.93
C GLY A 220 -18.49 -14.45 -15.31
N ASP A 221 -18.04 -15.41 -16.11
CA ASP A 221 -17.82 -16.80 -15.67
C ASP A 221 -16.50 -16.93 -14.89
N ALA A 222 -16.29 -18.08 -14.25
CA ALA A 222 -15.08 -18.41 -13.47
C ALA A 222 -13.75 -18.29 -14.26
N THR A 223 -13.81 -18.20 -15.59
CA THR A 223 -12.67 -18.04 -16.50
C THR A 223 -12.44 -16.59 -16.94
N SER A 224 -13.31 -15.66 -16.55
CA SER A 224 -13.18 -14.25 -16.92
C SER A 224 -11.91 -13.65 -16.30
N PRO A 225 -11.16 -12.79 -17.03
CA PRO A 225 -9.98 -12.10 -16.51
C PRO A 225 -10.27 -11.46 -15.15
N GLY A 226 -9.28 -11.37 -14.25
CA GLY A 226 -9.42 -10.70 -12.95
C GLY A 226 -9.83 -9.23 -13.09
N VAL A 227 -10.39 -8.63 -12.03
CA VAL A 227 -10.66 -7.18 -12.04
C VAL A 227 -9.32 -6.48 -11.85
N GLU A 228 -9.00 -5.53 -12.72
CA GLU A 228 -7.78 -4.73 -12.60
C GLU A 228 -7.87 -3.74 -11.43
N TRP A 229 -6.71 -3.39 -10.89
CA TRP A 229 -6.60 -2.32 -9.88
C TRP A 229 -7.10 -1.00 -10.45
N LEU A 230 -7.89 -0.27 -9.66
CA LEU A 230 -8.47 0.99 -10.10
C LEU A 230 -7.39 2.05 -10.34
N GLY A 231 -7.65 2.89 -11.33
CA GLY A 231 -6.81 4.01 -11.65
C GLY A 231 -5.44 3.68 -12.25
N ASN A 232 -4.76 4.73 -12.67
CA ASN A 232 -3.41 4.67 -13.17
C ASN A 232 -2.62 5.87 -12.62
N ASN A 233 -1.33 5.92 -12.92
CA ASN A 233 -0.45 6.93 -12.35
C ASN A 233 -0.61 8.34 -12.95
N THR A 234 -1.54 8.52 -13.89
CA THR A 234 -1.88 9.81 -14.50
C THR A 234 -3.11 10.45 -13.85
N GLN A 235 -3.65 9.83 -12.79
CA GLN A 235 -4.78 10.37 -12.03
C GLN A 235 -4.29 11.08 -10.78
N ASP A 236 -4.88 12.25 -10.52
CA ASP A 236 -4.49 13.12 -9.42
C ASP A 236 -4.94 12.57 -8.07
N ILE A 237 -4.39 13.13 -7.00
CA ILE A 237 -4.64 12.67 -5.64
C ILE A 237 -6.09 12.89 -5.15
N ASN A 238 -6.87 13.69 -5.87
CA ASN A 238 -8.27 14.00 -5.57
C ASN A 238 -9.25 13.07 -6.28
N ALA A 239 -8.79 12.25 -7.23
CA ALA A 239 -9.59 11.24 -7.95
C ALA A 239 -10.21 10.16 -7.02
N GLY A 240 -9.84 10.12 -5.74
CA GLY A 240 -10.43 9.24 -4.72
C GLY A 240 -10.24 7.75 -5.03
N SER A 241 -11.03 6.87 -4.40
CA SER A 241 -11.03 5.41 -4.65
C SER A 241 -11.81 5.01 -5.92
N THR A 242 -12.02 5.94 -6.86
CA THR A 242 -12.92 5.83 -8.02
C THR A 242 -12.20 6.02 -9.35
N GLY A 243 -10.87 5.91 -9.36
CA GLY A 243 -10.05 6.09 -10.56
C GLY A 243 -10.32 5.07 -11.66
N GLU A 244 -10.26 5.50 -12.93
CA GLU A 244 -10.43 4.64 -14.10
C GLU A 244 -9.10 3.98 -14.49
N ALA A 245 -9.03 2.65 -14.57
CA ALA A 245 -7.77 1.95 -14.85
C ALA A 245 -7.23 2.21 -16.27
N LEU A 246 -8.12 2.44 -17.24
CA LEU A 246 -7.82 2.46 -18.68
C LEU A 246 -7.83 3.86 -19.31
N THR A 247 -8.22 4.89 -18.54
CA THR A 247 -8.34 6.27 -19.02
C THR A 247 -7.28 7.12 -18.34
N ASP A 248 -6.51 7.85 -19.14
CA ASP A 248 -5.54 8.81 -18.60
C ASP A 248 -6.27 9.97 -17.89
N GLY A 249 -5.81 10.32 -16.69
CA GLY A 249 -6.28 11.47 -15.94
C GLY A 249 -5.60 12.76 -16.38
N GLY A 250 -6.01 13.87 -15.77
CA GLY A 250 -5.45 15.21 -16.03
C GLY A 250 -4.24 15.57 -15.17
N ASN A 251 -3.63 14.60 -14.48
CA ASN A 251 -2.57 14.86 -13.50
C ASN A 251 -1.34 15.46 -14.19
N THR A 252 -0.82 16.54 -13.62
CA THR A 252 0.45 17.12 -14.06
C THR A 252 1.63 16.47 -13.33
N ASP A 253 2.84 16.59 -13.90
CA ASP A 253 4.07 16.05 -13.28
C ASP A 253 4.37 16.67 -11.89
N THR A 254 3.73 17.77 -11.54
CA THR A 254 3.87 18.44 -10.23
C THR A 254 2.87 17.95 -9.19
N GLU A 255 1.85 17.22 -9.61
CA GLU A 255 0.77 16.78 -8.74
C GLU A 255 1.00 15.33 -8.28
N GLN A 256 0.54 15.05 -7.07
CA GLN A 256 0.64 13.72 -6.48
C GLN A 256 -0.33 12.76 -7.17
N VAL A 257 0.13 11.52 -7.34
CA VAL A 257 -0.69 10.43 -7.88
C VAL A 257 -1.75 9.99 -6.87
N MET A 258 -2.91 9.56 -7.36
CA MET A 258 -3.96 8.92 -6.56
C MET A 258 -3.45 7.76 -5.70
N THR A 259 -4.12 7.52 -4.57
CA THR A 259 -3.79 6.40 -3.67
C THR A 259 -5.00 5.53 -3.39
N LEU A 260 -4.75 4.23 -3.35
CA LEU A 260 -5.69 3.16 -3.12
C LEU A 260 -5.48 2.57 -1.71
N VAL A 261 -6.47 1.79 -1.29
CA VAL A 261 -6.43 1.01 -0.07
C VAL A 261 -6.59 -0.45 -0.42
N ALA A 262 -5.74 -1.29 0.16
CA ALA A 262 -5.77 -2.73 -0.02
C ALA A 262 -5.94 -3.43 1.34
N HIS A 263 -6.61 -4.57 1.32
CA HIS A 263 -6.73 -5.49 2.44
C HIS A 263 -5.85 -6.71 2.15
N TYR A 264 -4.92 -6.96 3.05
CA TYR A 264 -4.12 -8.17 3.09
C TYR A 264 -4.77 -9.13 4.09
N LYS A 265 -5.25 -10.28 3.62
CA LYS A 265 -5.88 -11.29 4.45
C LYS A 265 -4.88 -11.89 5.44
N MET A 266 -5.19 -11.81 6.73
CA MET A 266 -4.35 -12.39 7.77
C MET A 266 -4.69 -13.85 7.99
N ASN A 267 -3.67 -14.67 8.19
CA ASN A 267 -3.85 -16.06 8.57
C ASN A 267 -4.33 -16.10 10.02
N GLN A 268 -5.37 -16.89 10.27
CA GLN A 268 -5.90 -17.17 11.61
C GLN A 268 -5.33 -18.50 12.10
#